data_AF-A0A962F4D8-F1
#
_entry.id   AF-A0A962F4D8-F1
#
_cell.length_a   1.000
_cell.length_b   1.000
_cell.length_c   1.000
_cell.angle_alpha   90.00
_cell.angle_beta   90.00
_cell.angle_gamma   90.00
#
_symmetry.space_group_name_H-M   'P 1'
#
loop_
_entity.id
_entity.type
_entity.pdbx_description
1 polymer ?
#
loop_
_entity_poly.entity_id
_entity_poly.type
_entity_poly.pdbx_seq_one_letter_code
_entity_poly.pdbx_strand_id
1 'polypeptide(L)'
;MEDFLVNHGKLTLALTATSISFLVLLHYTYTVLYGQVKPHLYTHFIWGLEAAIAAAAQFVSGAGPGACLTVAIALFCFIRAGLAIPYGEKNITSGDKYALIACLFGLVLWVLIQDPLYAVIVVSLVDGLAFYPTFRKSFMKPFEENMTTFVVLNIPLMMGVIAIENYNLTTLLFPCTILILNFIFVLFLIVRRFQIHGRIFPYERSGKTRPAKAVIKL
;
A
#
# COMPACT_ATOMS: atom_id res chain seq x y z
N MET A 1 18.55 22.92 24.18
CA MET A 1 17.52 22.11 24.84
C MET A 1 16.41 21.72 23.87
N GLU A 2 15.96 22.66 23.03
CA GLU A 2 14.95 22.40 21.97
C GLU A 2 15.43 21.38 20.92
N ASP A 3 16.63 21.53 20.35
CA ASP A 3 17.19 20.57 19.39
C ASP A 3 17.37 19.16 19.96
N PHE A 4 17.71 19.07 21.25
CA PHE A 4 17.84 17.78 21.94
C PHE A 4 16.48 17.07 22.03
N LEU A 5 15.43 17.77 22.46
CA LEU A 5 14.08 17.21 22.55
C LEU A 5 13.51 16.83 21.18
N VAL A 6 13.76 17.65 20.15
CA VAL A 6 13.32 17.38 18.78
C VAL A 6 14.00 16.11 18.23
N ASN A 7 15.31 15.96 18.43
CA ASN A 7 16.05 14.79 17.94
C ASN A 7 15.64 13.50 18.66
N HIS A 8 15.42 13.54 19.97
CA HIS A 8 14.91 12.39 20.72
C HIS A 8 13.46 12.02 20.34
N GLY A 9 12.62 13.02 20.08
CA GLY A 9 11.26 12.83 19.58
C GLY A 9 11.23 12.13 18.20
N LYS A 10 12.07 12.57 17.26
CA LYS A 10 12.15 11.95 15.92
C LYS A 10 12.72 10.52 15.98
N LEU A 11 13.70 10.26 16.85
CA LEU A 11 14.23 8.92 17.04
C LEU A 11 13.18 7.94 17.58
N THR A 12 12.41 8.36 18.60
CA THR A 12 11.33 7.53 19.16
C THR A 12 10.22 7.26 18.15
N LEU A 13 9.85 8.25 17.33
CA LEU A 13 8.93 8.06 16.20
C LEU A 13 9.47 7.04 15.20
N ALA A 14 10.73 7.15 14.80
CA ALA A 14 11.35 6.23 13.84
C ALA A 14 11.40 4.78 14.35
N LEU A 15 11.77 4.57 15.63
CA LEU A 15 11.78 3.24 16.25
C LEU A 15 10.38 2.62 16.34
N THR A 16 9.39 3.44 16.70
CA THR A 16 7.98 3.01 16.77
C THR A 16 7.45 2.65 15.38
N ALA A 17 7.69 3.51 14.39
CA ALA A 17 7.29 3.28 13.00
C ALA A 17 7.94 2.00 12.42
N THR A 18 9.22 1.78 12.72
CA THR A 18 9.96 0.57 12.33
C THR A 18 9.33 -0.68 12.92
N SER A 19 9.01 -0.66 14.21
CA SER A 19 8.43 -1.79 14.93
C SER A 19 7.03 -2.14 14.39
N ILE A 20 6.18 -1.14 14.19
CA ILE A 20 4.84 -1.33 13.61
C ILE A 20 4.96 -1.87 12.18
N SER A 21 5.82 -1.28 11.36
CA SER A 21 6.07 -1.74 9.98
C SER A 21 6.47 -3.21 9.95
N PHE A 22 7.35 -3.64 10.85
CA PHE A 22 7.79 -5.03 10.92
C PHE A 22 6.64 -6.00 11.27
N LEU A 23 5.79 -5.64 12.24
CA LEU A 23 4.61 -6.44 12.59
C LEU A 23 3.60 -6.53 11.42
N VAL A 24 3.39 -5.43 10.72
CA VAL A 24 2.57 -5.38 9.50
C VAL A 24 3.16 -6.27 8.41
N LEU A 25 4.50 -6.28 8.26
CA LEU A 25 5.18 -7.12 7.29
C LEU A 25 4.94 -8.61 7.52
N LEU A 26 5.08 -9.04 8.78
CA LEU A 26 4.83 -10.40 9.23
C LEU A 26 3.36 -10.81 9.09
N HIS A 27 2.45 -9.97 9.59
CA HIS A 27 1.01 -10.25 9.57
C HIS A 27 0.49 -10.46 8.13
N TYR A 28 0.88 -9.59 7.19
CA TYR A 28 0.44 -9.77 5.80
C TYR A 28 0.94 -11.09 5.22
N THR A 29 2.22 -11.41 5.40
CA THR A 29 2.83 -12.65 4.89
C THR A 29 2.14 -13.88 5.48
N TYR A 30 1.84 -13.86 6.78
CA TYR A 30 1.02 -14.87 7.44
C TYR A 30 -0.36 -15.02 6.75
N THR A 31 -1.08 -13.92 6.50
CA THR A 31 -2.40 -14.00 5.85
C THR A 31 -2.36 -14.52 4.40
N VAL A 32 -1.23 -14.36 3.70
CA VAL A 32 -1.02 -14.97 2.37
C VAL A 32 -0.88 -16.49 2.49
N LEU A 33 -0.07 -16.98 3.44
CA LEU A 33 0.16 -18.41 3.66
C LEU A 33 -1.13 -19.15 4.08
N TYR A 34 -2.02 -18.47 4.80
CA TYR A 34 -3.35 -18.99 5.16
C TYR A 34 -4.38 -18.88 4.04
N GLY A 35 -4.01 -18.36 2.86
CA GLY A 35 -4.90 -18.24 1.70
C GLY A 35 -6.00 -17.19 1.81
N GLN A 36 -5.97 -16.35 2.85
CA GLN A 36 -6.93 -15.25 3.05
C GLN A 36 -6.70 -14.11 2.07
N VAL A 37 -5.44 -13.91 1.68
CA VAL A 37 -4.97 -12.80 0.85
C VAL A 37 -4.21 -13.37 -0.33
N LYS A 38 -4.48 -12.85 -1.53
CA LYS A 38 -3.88 -13.34 -2.77
C LYS A 38 -3.04 -12.26 -3.45
N PRO A 39 -1.80 -12.01 -3.01
CA PRO A 39 -1.01 -10.87 -3.48
C PRO A 39 -0.86 -10.88 -5.00
N HIS A 40 -0.80 -9.69 -5.62
CA HIS A 40 -0.52 -9.59 -7.04
C HIS A 40 0.99 -9.61 -7.29
N LEU A 41 1.47 -10.55 -8.11
CA LEU A 41 2.91 -10.78 -8.34
C LEU A 41 3.66 -9.51 -8.75
N TYR A 42 3.17 -8.79 -9.77
CA TYR A 42 3.87 -7.63 -10.34
C TYR A 42 4.01 -6.47 -9.36
N THR A 43 2.97 -6.16 -8.58
CA THR A 43 2.99 -5.12 -7.55
C THR A 43 4.10 -5.39 -6.54
N HIS A 44 4.11 -6.58 -5.94
CA HIS A 44 5.09 -6.92 -4.91
C HIS A 44 6.51 -7.07 -5.47
N PHE A 45 6.64 -7.49 -6.72
CA PHE A 45 7.94 -7.55 -7.39
C PHE A 45 8.53 -6.16 -7.59
N ILE A 46 7.75 -5.19 -8.11
CA ILE A 46 8.21 -3.81 -8.31
C ILE A 46 8.54 -3.14 -6.98
N TRP A 47 7.67 -3.25 -5.96
CA TRP A 47 7.98 -2.71 -4.64
C TRP A 47 9.21 -3.36 -4.00
N GLY A 48 9.45 -4.65 -4.25
CA GLY A 48 10.68 -5.33 -3.82
C GLY A 48 11.91 -4.77 -4.50
N LEU A 49 11.83 -4.51 -5.81
CA LEU A 49 12.91 -3.93 -6.59
C LEU A 49 13.23 -2.50 -6.13
N GLU A 50 12.21 -1.65 -5.96
CA GLU A 50 12.37 -0.29 -5.43
C GLU A 50 12.98 -0.29 -4.03
N ALA A 51 12.48 -1.12 -3.12
CA ALA A 51 13.02 -1.22 -1.77
C ALA A 51 14.46 -1.77 -1.77
N ALA A 52 14.80 -2.71 -2.66
CA ALA A 52 16.17 -3.23 -2.77
C ALA A 52 17.15 -2.15 -3.26
N ILE A 53 16.74 -1.36 -4.25
CA ILE A 53 17.51 -0.23 -4.75
C ILE A 53 17.68 0.82 -3.63
N ALA A 54 16.61 1.16 -2.92
CA ALA A 54 16.66 2.08 -1.79
C ALA A 54 17.57 1.57 -0.66
N ALA A 55 17.52 0.28 -0.35
CA ALA A 55 18.40 -0.35 0.63
C ALA A 55 19.87 -0.26 0.19
N ALA A 56 20.19 -0.57 -1.07
CA ALA A 56 21.54 -0.44 -1.60
C ALA A 56 22.05 1.01 -1.53
N ALA A 57 21.21 1.98 -1.90
CA ALA A 57 21.51 3.41 -1.79
C ALA A 57 21.79 3.85 -0.33
N GLN A 58 21.00 3.33 0.61
CA GLN A 58 21.18 3.59 2.04
C GLN A 58 22.48 2.96 2.59
N PHE A 59 22.86 1.78 2.12
CA PHE A 59 24.14 1.15 2.49
C PHE A 59 25.34 1.95 2.01
N VAL A 60 25.36 2.35 0.72
CA VAL A 60 26.49 3.13 0.18
C VAL A 60 26.58 4.52 0.81
N SER A 61 25.46 5.07 1.28
CA SER A 61 25.40 6.37 1.95
C SER A 61 25.66 6.29 3.46
N GLY A 62 25.91 5.09 4.02
CA GLY A 62 26.17 4.91 5.44
C GLY A 62 24.98 5.26 6.35
N ALA A 63 23.74 5.05 5.89
CA ALA A 63 22.50 5.49 6.54
C ALA A 63 22.18 4.81 7.91
N GLY A 64 23.10 4.00 8.43
CA GLY A 64 22.99 3.40 9.76
C GLY A 64 21.84 2.38 9.87
N PRO A 65 21.29 2.17 11.09
CA PRO A 65 20.28 1.14 11.35
C PRO A 65 18.99 1.25 10.54
N GLY A 66 18.66 2.44 10.03
CA GLY A 66 17.49 2.65 9.15
C GLY A 66 17.56 1.83 7.86
N ALA A 67 18.77 1.55 7.36
CA ALA A 67 18.99 0.67 6.22
C ALA A 67 18.47 -0.75 6.44
N CYS A 68 18.57 -1.26 7.68
CA CYS A 68 18.10 -2.61 8.02
C CYS A 68 16.58 -2.76 7.82
N LEU A 69 15.78 -1.73 8.11
CA LEU A 69 14.34 -1.77 7.86
C LEU A 69 14.04 -1.84 6.36
N THR A 70 14.71 -1.02 5.56
CA THR A 70 14.51 -1.00 4.10
C THR A 70 14.89 -2.34 3.47
N VAL A 71 15.97 -2.98 3.95
CA VAL A 71 16.33 -4.34 3.56
C VAL A 71 15.22 -5.32 3.93
N ALA A 72 14.68 -5.26 5.14
CA ALA A 72 13.59 -6.12 5.55
C ALA A 72 12.37 -5.92 4.63
N ILE A 73 11.99 -4.69 4.32
CA ILE A 73 10.89 -4.38 3.38
C ILE A 73 11.17 -5.03 2.02
N ALA A 74 12.37 -4.87 1.46
CA ALA A 74 12.75 -5.46 0.18
C ALA A 74 12.61 -7.00 0.20
N LEU A 75 13.16 -7.65 1.23
CA LEU A 75 13.07 -9.10 1.41
C LEU A 75 11.61 -9.56 1.52
N PHE A 76 10.79 -8.90 2.33
CA PHE A 76 9.39 -9.27 2.50
C PHE A 76 8.56 -9.02 1.23
N CYS A 77 8.85 -7.97 0.45
CA CYS A 77 8.22 -7.76 -0.84
C CYS A 77 8.58 -8.88 -1.83
N PHE A 78 9.85 -9.29 -1.90
CA PHE A 78 10.24 -10.44 -2.74
C PHE A 78 9.66 -11.76 -2.24
N ILE A 79 9.59 -11.99 -0.93
CA ILE A 79 8.90 -13.16 -0.37
C ILE A 79 7.44 -13.15 -0.80
N ARG A 80 6.73 -12.02 -0.70
CA ARG A 80 5.33 -11.91 -1.15
C ARG A 80 5.17 -12.11 -2.65
N ALA A 81 6.09 -11.58 -3.45
CA ALA A 81 6.12 -11.84 -4.89
C ALA A 81 6.31 -13.34 -5.17
N GLY A 82 7.26 -13.99 -4.49
CA GLY A 82 7.46 -15.44 -4.58
C GLY A 82 6.23 -16.24 -4.16
N LEU A 83 5.60 -15.88 -3.03
CA LEU A 83 4.35 -16.49 -2.55
C LEU A 83 3.16 -16.21 -3.47
N ALA A 84 3.20 -15.13 -4.26
CA ALA A 84 2.15 -14.86 -5.24
C ALA A 84 2.13 -15.92 -6.36
N ILE A 85 3.24 -16.60 -6.63
CA ILE A 85 3.33 -17.65 -7.66
C ILE A 85 2.44 -18.86 -7.32
N PRO A 86 2.47 -19.45 -6.10
CA PRO A 86 1.51 -20.46 -5.68
C PRO A 86 0.19 -19.87 -5.16
N TYR A 87 0.21 -18.85 -4.29
CA TYR A 87 -0.97 -18.41 -3.52
C TYR A 87 -1.62 -17.11 -4.01
N GLY A 88 -0.97 -16.36 -4.89
CA GLY A 88 -1.41 -15.04 -5.35
C GLY A 88 -2.49 -15.05 -6.43
N GLU A 89 -2.83 -13.85 -6.89
CA GLU A 89 -3.77 -13.65 -8.01
C GLU A 89 -3.24 -14.32 -9.29
N LYS A 90 -4.12 -15.06 -9.97
CA LYS A 90 -3.79 -15.79 -11.22
C LYS A 90 -4.33 -15.10 -12.47
N ASN A 91 -5.32 -14.24 -12.31
CA ASN A 91 -5.84 -13.42 -13.38
C ASN A 91 -4.87 -12.25 -13.64
N ILE A 92 -3.85 -12.49 -14.47
CA ILE A 92 -2.92 -11.47 -14.95
C ILE A 92 -3.38 -11.02 -16.34
N THR A 93 -3.72 -9.74 -16.46
CA THR A 93 -4.24 -9.12 -17.68
C THR A 93 -3.15 -8.37 -18.44
N SER A 94 -3.43 -8.00 -19.69
CA SER A 94 -2.52 -7.17 -20.48
C SER A 94 -2.25 -5.81 -19.82
N GLY A 95 -3.23 -5.22 -19.13
CA GLY A 95 -3.04 -3.98 -18.38
C GLY A 95 -1.96 -4.11 -17.31
N ASP A 96 -1.91 -5.24 -16.60
CA ASP A 96 -0.89 -5.47 -15.57
C ASP A 96 0.51 -5.61 -16.17
N LYS A 97 0.61 -6.22 -17.35
CA LYS A 97 1.88 -6.35 -18.09
C LYS A 97 2.37 -4.99 -18.57
N TYR A 98 1.48 -4.14 -19.09
CA TYR A 98 1.84 -2.78 -19.48
C TYR A 98 2.25 -1.93 -18.27
N ALA A 99 1.56 -2.08 -17.13
CA ALA A 99 1.97 -1.44 -15.88
C ALA A 99 3.37 -1.90 -15.45
N LEU A 100 3.66 -3.20 -15.49
CA LEU A 100 4.98 -3.74 -15.19
C LEU A 100 6.06 -3.16 -16.10
N ILE A 101 5.84 -3.16 -17.42
CA ILE A 101 6.79 -2.59 -18.40
C ILE A 101 7.02 -1.10 -18.14
N ALA A 102 5.95 -0.34 -17.88
CA ALA A 102 6.03 1.08 -17.58
C ALA A 102 6.80 1.35 -16.27
N CYS A 103 6.59 0.54 -15.22
CA CYS A 103 7.37 0.62 -13.99
C CYS A 103 8.85 0.34 -14.24
N LEU A 104 9.19 -0.74 -14.96
CA LEU A 104 10.58 -1.06 -15.27
C LEU A 104 11.26 0.03 -16.09
N PHE A 105 10.55 0.59 -17.09
CA PHE A 105 11.06 1.73 -17.86
C PHE A 105 11.24 2.98 -16.98
N GLY A 106 10.29 3.27 -16.09
CA GLY A 106 10.39 4.37 -15.13
C GLY A 106 11.57 4.21 -14.17
N LEU A 107 11.88 2.99 -13.73
CA LEU A 107 13.07 2.72 -12.92
C LEU A 107 14.37 2.96 -13.70
N VAL A 108 14.42 2.60 -14.98
CA VAL A 108 15.57 2.93 -15.84
C VAL A 108 15.71 4.44 -16.00
N LEU A 109 14.61 5.15 -16.28
CA LEU A 109 14.63 6.62 -16.37
C LEU A 109 15.10 7.26 -15.07
N TRP A 110 14.64 6.78 -13.93
CA TRP A 110 15.05 7.26 -12.62
C TRP A 110 16.56 7.20 -12.41
N VAL A 111 17.22 6.09 -12.81
CA VAL A 111 18.69 5.94 -12.71
C VAL A 111 19.43 6.96 -13.59
N LEU A 112 18.85 7.36 -14.72
CA LEU A 112 19.48 8.30 -15.65
C LEU A 112 19.34 9.77 -15.21
N ILE A 113 18.39 10.07 -14.32
CA ILE A 113 18.12 11.43 -13.86
C ILE A 113 19.11 11.83 -12.78
N GLN A 114 19.83 12.93 -13.02
CA GLN A 114 20.79 13.51 -12.07
C GLN A 114 20.13 14.48 -11.08
N ASP A 115 19.07 15.16 -11.51
CA ASP A 115 18.38 16.13 -10.67
C ASP A 115 17.48 15.43 -9.62
N PRO A 116 17.69 15.69 -8.32
CA PRO A 116 16.96 14.99 -7.26
C PRO A 116 15.44 15.17 -7.32
N LEU A 117 14.94 16.33 -7.74
CA LEU A 117 13.51 16.59 -7.80
C LEU A 117 12.85 15.76 -8.91
N TYR A 118 13.43 15.75 -10.11
CA TYR A 118 12.91 14.92 -11.20
C TYR A 118 13.02 13.43 -10.88
N ALA A 119 14.07 13.00 -10.17
CA ALA A 119 14.22 11.62 -9.74
C ALA A 119 13.07 11.23 -8.79
N VAL A 120 12.77 12.04 -7.78
CA VAL A 120 11.66 11.72 -6.86
C VAL A 120 10.28 11.79 -7.52
N ILE A 121 10.10 12.63 -8.55
CA ILE A 121 8.87 12.64 -9.36
C ILE A 121 8.71 11.31 -10.09
N VAL A 122 9.74 10.85 -10.79
CA VAL A 122 9.67 9.60 -11.57
C VAL A 122 9.41 8.40 -10.66
N VAL A 123 10.13 8.26 -9.55
CA VAL A 123 9.91 7.12 -8.64
C VAL A 123 8.52 7.17 -7.98
N SER A 124 7.98 8.36 -7.69
CA SER A 124 6.61 8.51 -7.18
C SER A 124 5.56 8.06 -8.21
N LEU A 125 5.81 8.30 -9.50
CA LEU A 125 4.95 7.81 -10.59
C LEU A 125 5.07 6.28 -10.76
N VAL A 126 6.28 5.73 -10.62
CA VAL A 126 6.49 4.27 -10.65
C VAL A 126 5.70 3.59 -9.55
N ASP A 127 5.71 4.12 -8.31
CA ASP A 127 4.95 3.56 -7.20
C ASP A 127 3.42 3.61 -7.48
N GLY A 128 2.93 4.74 -8.02
CA GLY A 128 1.54 4.86 -8.47
C GLY A 128 1.15 3.82 -9.53
N LEU A 129 2.03 3.56 -10.50
CA LEU A 129 1.82 2.51 -11.51
C LEU A 129 1.94 1.10 -10.91
N ALA A 130 2.82 0.89 -9.93
CA ALA A 130 2.96 -0.39 -9.24
C ALA A 130 1.69 -0.76 -8.46
N PHE A 131 0.93 0.23 -7.98
CA PHE A 131 -0.38 0.03 -7.37
C PHE A 131 -1.47 -0.44 -8.35
N TYR A 132 -1.35 -0.13 -9.65
CA TYR A 132 -2.41 -0.38 -10.64
C TYR A 132 -2.93 -1.83 -10.64
N PRO A 133 -2.10 -2.88 -10.70
CA PRO A 133 -2.59 -4.27 -10.71
C PRO A 133 -3.35 -4.63 -9.43
N THR A 134 -2.93 -4.07 -8.29
CA THR A 134 -3.60 -4.26 -7.00
C THR A 134 -4.96 -3.57 -6.97
N PHE A 135 -5.08 -2.34 -7.47
CA PHE A 135 -6.38 -1.65 -7.60
C PHE A 135 -7.32 -2.41 -8.54
N ARG A 136 -6.82 -2.82 -9.71
CA ARG A 136 -7.59 -3.57 -10.71
C ARG A 136 -8.12 -4.88 -10.13
N LYS A 137 -7.24 -5.67 -9.51
CA LYS A 137 -7.62 -6.90 -8.82
C LYS A 137 -8.67 -6.62 -7.74
N SER A 138 -8.41 -5.62 -6.89
CA SER A 138 -9.27 -5.27 -5.76
C SER A 138 -10.64 -4.75 -6.19
N PHE A 139 -10.78 -4.20 -7.38
CA PHE A 139 -12.09 -3.88 -7.95
C PHE A 139 -12.95 -5.12 -8.15
N MET A 140 -12.35 -6.21 -8.61
CA MET A 140 -13.05 -7.47 -8.88
C MET A 140 -13.19 -8.33 -7.62
N LYS A 141 -12.14 -8.37 -6.79
CA LYS A 141 -12.02 -9.23 -5.61
C LYS A 141 -11.54 -8.45 -4.37
N PRO A 142 -12.34 -7.49 -3.87
CA PRO A 142 -11.92 -6.57 -2.80
C PRO A 142 -11.66 -7.25 -1.45
N PHE A 143 -12.13 -8.48 -1.24
CA PHE A 143 -11.92 -9.25 -0.01
C PHE A 143 -10.65 -10.12 -0.06
N GLU A 144 -10.00 -10.25 -1.21
CA GLU A 144 -8.72 -10.97 -1.35
C GLU A 144 -7.49 -10.09 -1.05
N GLU A 145 -7.70 -8.87 -0.52
CA GLU A 145 -6.67 -7.98 0.00
C GLU A 145 -6.85 -7.70 1.49
N ASN A 146 -5.74 -7.56 2.21
CA ASN A 146 -5.73 -7.33 3.64
C ASN A 146 -5.92 -5.84 3.98
N MET A 147 -7.17 -5.37 3.99
CA MET A 147 -7.50 -3.98 4.34
C MET A 147 -6.90 -3.55 5.70
N THR A 148 -6.89 -4.44 6.69
CA THR A 148 -6.33 -4.14 8.03
C THR A 148 -4.84 -3.80 7.96
N THR A 149 -4.07 -4.55 7.17
CA THR A 149 -2.64 -4.28 6.96
C THR A 149 -2.45 -2.88 6.37
N PHE A 150 -3.20 -2.52 5.33
CA PHE A 150 -3.10 -1.20 4.70
C PHE A 150 -3.53 -0.07 5.66
N VAL A 151 -4.55 -0.28 6.49
CA VAL A 151 -4.97 0.69 7.52
C VAL A 151 -3.84 0.92 8.53
N VAL A 152 -3.28 -0.16 9.09
CA VAL A 152 -2.22 -0.06 10.10
C VAL A 152 -0.94 0.52 9.50
N LEU A 153 -0.64 0.25 8.23
CA LEU A 153 0.52 0.78 7.52
C LEU A 153 0.50 2.31 7.37
N ASN A 154 -0.67 2.97 7.40
CA ASN A 154 -0.73 4.43 7.38
C ASN A 154 -0.05 5.06 8.61
N ILE A 155 -0.06 4.40 9.77
CA ILE A 155 0.55 4.91 11.00
C ILE A 155 2.05 5.15 10.84
N PRO A 156 2.89 4.13 10.50
CA PRO A 156 4.31 4.34 10.29
C PRO A 156 4.61 5.25 9.10
N LEU A 157 3.77 5.26 8.04
CA LEU A 157 3.93 6.19 6.92
C LEU A 157 3.75 7.65 7.36
N MET A 158 2.74 7.95 8.18
CA MET A 158 2.53 9.29 8.77
C MET A 158 3.70 9.68 9.68
N MET A 159 4.15 8.76 10.55
CA MET A 159 5.31 9.00 11.41
C MET A 159 6.56 9.30 10.59
N GLY A 160 6.76 8.60 9.47
CA GLY A 160 7.86 8.82 8.54
C GLY A 160 7.84 10.23 7.93
N VAL A 161 6.68 10.71 7.50
CA VAL A 161 6.53 12.09 6.98
C VAL A 161 6.85 13.13 8.07
N ILE A 162 6.33 12.93 9.29
CA ILE A 162 6.57 13.86 10.42
C ILE A 162 8.06 13.88 10.82
N ALA A 163 8.74 12.73 10.72
CA ALA A 163 10.14 12.58 11.11
C ALA A 163 11.13 13.25 10.13
N ILE A 164 10.69 13.69 8.95
CA ILE A 164 11.55 14.37 7.97
C ILE A 164 12.23 15.59 8.61
N GLU A 165 13.51 15.79 8.30
CA GLU A 165 14.30 16.91 8.84
C GLU A 165 14.00 18.20 8.09
N ASN A 166 14.08 18.16 6.76
CA ASN A 166 13.96 19.33 5.90
C ASN A 166 12.74 19.18 5.02
N TYR A 167 11.73 20.04 5.23
CA TYR A 167 10.48 20.01 4.48
C TYR A 167 10.67 20.78 3.17
N ASN A 168 10.84 20.05 2.07
CA ASN A 168 10.83 20.60 0.73
C ASN A 168 10.23 19.58 -0.24
N LEU A 169 10.01 19.99 -1.50
CA LEU A 169 9.34 19.14 -2.47
C LEU A 169 10.11 17.84 -2.72
N THR A 170 11.44 17.88 -2.77
CA THR A 170 12.28 16.71 -3.02
C THR A 170 12.16 15.67 -1.89
N THR A 171 12.09 16.10 -0.63
CA THR A 171 12.02 15.20 0.53
C THR A 171 10.60 14.71 0.83
N LEU A 172 9.58 15.52 0.54
CA LEU A 172 8.19 15.22 0.87
C LEU A 172 7.46 14.43 -0.22
N LEU A 173 7.78 14.64 -1.51
CA LEU A 173 6.94 14.15 -2.60
C LEU A 173 6.72 12.64 -2.54
N PHE A 174 7.80 11.87 -2.44
CA PHE A 174 7.72 10.40 -2.40
C PHE A 174 6.98 9.86 -1.15
N PRO A 175 7.37 10.20 0.09
CA PRO A 175 6.69 9.66 1.27
C PRO A 175 5.22 10.11 1.37
N CYS A 176 4.90 11.34 0.96
CA CYS A 176 3.51 11.80 0.87
C CYS A 176 2.74 11.06 -0.22
N THR A 177 3.36 10.75 -1.37
CA THR A 177 2.72 9.98 -2.44
C THR A 177 2.34 8.59 -1.96
N ILE A 178 3.26 7.86 -1.32
CA ILE A 178 2.99 6.52 -0.77
C ILE A 178 1.87 6.59 0.27
N LEU A 179 1.92 7.57 1.18
CA LEU A 179 0.89 7.76 2.20
C LEU A 179 -0.49 8.00 1.57
N ILE A 180 -0.57 8.91 0.60
CA ILE A 180 -1.81 9.24 -0.10
C ILE A 180 -2.33 8.04 -0.89
N LEU A 181 -1.49 7.34 -1.62
CA LEU A 181 -1.88 6.15 -2.39
C LEU A 181 -2.40 5.04 -1.46
N ASN A 182 -1.75 4.80 -0.32
CA ASN A 182 -2.23 3.85 0.68
C ASN A 182 -3.60 4.26 1.24
N PHE A 183 -3.79 5.53 1.60
CA PHE A 183 -5.09 6.05 2.06
C PHE A 183 -6.18 5.91 0.99
N ILE A 184 -5.89 6.28 -0.26
CA ILE A 184 -6.80 6.13 -1.39
C ILE A 184 -7.17 4.66 -1.59
N PHE A 185 -6.20 3.75 -1.49
CA PHE A 185 -6.43 2.32 -1.64
C PHE A 185 -7.32 1.76 -0.52
N VAL A 186 -7.10 2.17 0.73
CA VAL A 186 -7.99 1.80 1.87
C VAL A 186 -9.41 2.30 1.62
N LEU A 187 -9.57 3.58 1.27
CA LEU A 187 -10.89 4.16 1.00
C LEU A 187 -11.59 3.44 -0.17
N PHE A 188 -10.83 3.14 -1.22
CA PHE A 188 -11.30 2.37 -2.36
C PHE A 188 -11.81 0.98 -1.93
N LEU A 189 -11.07 0.25 -1.10
CA LEU A 189 -11.51 -1.03 -0.56
C LEU A 189 -12.79 -0.90 0.26
N ILE A 190 -12.87 0.09 1.15
CA ILE A 190 -14.07 0.34 1.98
C ILE A 190 -15.29 0.55 1.09
N VAL A 191 -15.23 1.53 0.18
CA VAL A 191 -16.33 1.86 -0.74
C VAL A 191 -16.72 0.64 -1.56
N ARG A 192 -15.75 -0.09 -2.10
CA ARG A 192 -16.02 -1.26 -2.94
C ARG A 192 -16.67 -2.40 -2.17
N ARG A 193 -16.23 -2.67 -0.94
CA ARG A 193 -16.82 -3.69 -0.06
C ARG A 193 -18.25 -3.34 0.34
N PHE A 194 -18.53 -2.07 0.62
CA PHE A 194 -19.89 -1.58 0.90
C PHE A 194 -20.82 -1.71 -0.32
N GLN A 195 -20.35 -1.36 -1.53
CA GLN A 195 -21.14 -1.52 -2.76
C GLN A 195 -21.53 -2.96 -3.04
N ILE A 196 -20.65 -3.92 -2.74
CA ILE A 196 -20.94 -5.35 -2.93
C ILE A 196 -21.90 -5.86 -1.86
N HIS A 197 -21.69 -5.51 -0.58
CA HIS A 197 -22.60 -5.91 0.50
C HIS A 197 -24.01 -5.34 0.31
N GLY A 198 -24.13 -4.07 -0.10
CA GLY A 198 -25.43 -3.45 -0.40
C GLY A 198 -26.13 -4.03 -1.63
N ARG A 199 -25.41 -4.72 -2.52
CA ARG A 199 -26.00 -5.47 -3.66
C ARG A 199 -26.46 -6.88 -3.26
N ILE A 200 -25.82 -7.50 -2.27
CA ILE A 200 -26.15 -8.85 -1.79
C ILE A 200 -27.34 -8.82 -0.81
N PHE A 201 -27.47 -7.74 -0.03
CA PHE A 201 -28.64 -7.49 0.82
C PHE A 201 -29.35 -6.22 0.34
N PRO A 202 -30.17 -6.28 -0.72
CA PRO A 202 -31.11 -5.20 -0.96
C PRO A 202 -32.01 -5.12 0.27
N TYR A 203 -31.89 -4.01 1.01
CA TYR A 203 -32.76 -3.70 2.13
C TYR A 203 -34.20 -3.70 1.61
N GLU A 204 -34.90 -4.79 1.87
CA GLU A 204 -36.30 -4.97 1.53
C GLU A 204 -37.07 -3.97 2.39
N ARG A 205 -37.36 -2.79 1.82
CA ARG A 205 -38.39 -1.88 2.35
C ARG A 205 -39.74 -2.57 2.16
N SER A 206 -39.99 -3.62 2.95
CA SER A 206 -41.31 -4.19 3.13
C SER A 206 -42.26 -3.09 3.58
N GLY A 207 -43.38 -3.03 2.88
CA GLY A 207 -44.30 -1.91 2.86
C GLY A 207 -44.86 -1.57 4.23
N LYS A 208 -45.04 -0.26 4.43
CA LYS A 208 -46.10 0.23 5.31
C LYS A 208 -47.41 -0.39 4.83
N THR A 209 -47.86 -1.45 5.49
CA THR A 209 -49.23 -1.91 5.43
C THR A 209 -50.12 -0.77 5.92
N ARG A 210 -50.88 -0.17 4.99
CA ARG A 210 -52.10 0.53 5.35
C ARG A 210 -53.09 -0.54 5.81
N PRO A 211 -53.74 -0.45 6.98
CA PRO A 211 -54.89 -1.30 7.25
C PRO A 211 -56.05 -0.79 6.41
N ALA A 212 -56.35 -1.47 5.30
CA ALA A 212 -57.62 -1.31 4.60
C ALA A 212 -58.68 -2.10 5.36
N LYS A 213 -59.73 -1.37 5.71
CA LYS A 213 -60.90 -1.76 6.49
C LYS A 213 -61.48 -3.12 6.08
N ALA A 214 -61.81 -3.94 7.08
CA ALA A 214 -62.72 -5.06 6.93
C ALA A 214 -64.09 -4.52 6.44
N VAL A 215 -64.48 -4.91 5.22
CA VAL A 215 -65.85 -4.73 4.73
C VAL A 215 -66.54 -6.08 4.88
N ILE A 216 -67.51 -6.08 5.78
CA ILE A 216 -68.51 -7.12 6.02
C ILE A 216 -69.30 -7.33 4.72
N LYS A 217 -69.48 -8.59 4.32
CA LYS A 217 -70.55 -9.01 3.40
C LYS A 217 -71.42 -10.06 4.11
N LEU A 218 -72.64 -9.65 4.43
CA LEU A 218 -73.85 -10.44 4.18
C LEU A 218 -74.43 -9.92 2.85
#